data_AF-A0A5U2F6F1-F1
#
_entry.id   AF-A0A5U2F6F1-F1
#
_cell.length_a   1.000
_cell.length_b   1.000
_cell.length_c   1.000
_cell.angle_alpha   90.00
_cell.angle_beta   90.00
_cell.angle_gamma   90.00
#
_symmetry.space_group_name_H-M   'P 1'
#
loop_
_entity.id
_entity.type
_entity.pdbx_description
1 polymer ?
#
loop_
_entity_poly.entity_id
_entity_poly.type
_entity_poly.pdbx_seq_one_letter_code
_entity_poly.pdbx_strand_id
1 'polypeptide(L)'
;IAYRADFAYRELMLIWPDFIAYNPASGQNEVFPAPAYACGLRALIDNEQGWHKSLSNVPVKNVLGISKQVFWSLQAEDSDANALNNKEITTLIKRNGFR
;
A
#
# COMPACT_ATOMS: atom_id res chain seq x y z
N ILE A 1 -4.41 10.06 9.15
CA ILE A 1 -5.56 10.90 8.72
C ILE A 1 -5.25 12.39 8.84
N ALA A 2 -4.94 12.92 10.03
CA ALA A 2 -4.63 14.36 10.20
C ALA A 2 -3.58 14.87 9.19
N TYR A 3 -2.47 14.15 9.03
CA TYR A 3 -1.42 14.48 8.05
C TYR A 3 -1.91 14.61 6.59
N ARG A 4 -2.94 13.84 6.18
CA ARG A 4 -3.50 13.96 4.83
C ARG A 4 -4.21 15.30 4.65
N ALA A 5 -4.82 15.85 5.69
CA ALA A 5 -5.57 17.10 5.61
C ALA A 5 -4.68 18.33 5.31
N ASP A 6 -3.37 18.21 5.55
CA ASP A 6 -2.39 19.27 5.28
C ASP A 6 -2.08 19.43 3.76
N PHE A 7 -2.62 18.55 2.91
CA PHE A 7 -2.35 18.53 1.47
C PHE A 7 -3.61 18.74 0.63
N ALA A 8 -3.48 19.52 -0.44
CA ALA A 8 -4.55 19.75 -1.43
C ALA A 8 -4.01 19.59 -2.87
N TYR A 9 -3.15 18.59 -3.08
CA TYR A 9 -2.50 18.32 -4.37
C TYR A 9 -3.20 17.17 -5.11
N ARG A 10 -3.48 17.37 -6.40
CA ARG A 10 -4.11 16.36 -7.26
C ARG A 10 -3.20 15.16 -7.51
N GLU A 11 -1.89 15.40 -7.60
CA GLU A 11 -0.87 14.42 -7.95
C GLU A 11 -0.29 13.67 -6.74
N LEU A 12 -0.78 13.98 -5.53
CA LEU A 12 -0.31 13.32 -4.31
C LEU A 12 -1.05 11.99 -4.08
N MET A 13 -0.27 10.94 -3.82
CA MET A 13 -0.79 9.67 -3.34
C MET A 13 -0.13 9.34 -1.99
N LEU A 14 -0.91 9.38 -0.91
CA LEU A 14 -0.46 8.89 0.39
C LEU A 14 -0.71 7.39 0.49
N ILE A 15 0.31 6.66 0.95
CA ILE A 15 0.25 5.21 1.16
C ILE A 15 0.67 4.93 2.59
N TRP A 16 -0.14 4.17 3.30
CA TRP A 16 0.14 3.77 4.68
C TRP A 16 -0.53 2.43 4.98
N PRO A 17 0.07 1.51 5.74
CA PRO A 17 1.39 1.59 6.39
C PRO A 17 2.52 1.20 5.42
N ASP A 18 3.72 0.98 5.97
CA ASP A 18 4.89 0.49 5.27
C ASP A 18 4.95 -1.04 5.23
N PHE A 19 5.80 -1.61 4.36
CA PHE A 19 6.00 -3.05 4.29
C PHE A 19 7.10 -3.50 5.24
N ILE A 20 7.05 -4.77 5.63
CA ILE A 20 8.17 -5.49 6.24
C ILE A 20 8.74 -6.42 5.19
N ALA A 21 10.05 -6.36 4.96
CA ALA A 21 10.73 -7.26 4.02
C ALA A 21 12.14 -7.62 4.53
N TYR A 22 12.69 -8.70 3.99
CA TYR A 22 14.05 -9.13 4.31
C TYR A 22 15.08 -8.27 3.57
N ASN A 23 16.00 -7.66 4.31
CA ASN A 23 17.12 -6.91 3.77
C ASN A 23 18.38 -7.81 3.71
N PRO A 24 18.86 -8.19 2.52
CA PRO A 24 20.04 -9.05 2.38
C PRO A 24 21.35 -8.35 2.77
N ALA A 25 21.39 -7.01 2.80
CA ALA A 25 22.59 -6.28 3.19
C ALA A 25 22.81 -6.31 4.71
N SER A 26 21.74 -6.21 5.49
CA SER A 26 21.79 -6.30 6.96
C SER A 26 21.51 -7.71 7.50
N GLY A 27 20.90 -8.58 6.69
CA GLY A 27 20.48 -9.93 7.07
C GLY A 27 19.27 -9.96 7.99
N GLN A 28 18.47 -8.89 8.03
CA GLN A 28 17.35 -8.73 8.97
C GLN A 28 16.04 -8.40 8.25
N ASN A 29 14.91 -8.60 8.94
CA ASN A 29 13.62 -8.09 8.49
C ASN A 29 13.47 -6.63 8.92
N GLU A 30 13.25 -5.74 7.97
CA GLU A 30 13.21 -4.30 8.19
C GLU A 30 11.94 -3.69 7.62
N VAL A 31 11.61 -2.48 8.05
CA VAL A 31 10.51 -1.70 7.51
C VAL A 31 10.99 -0.96 6.26
N PHE A 32 10.29 -1.16 5.15
CA PHE A 32 10.58 -0.51 3.88
C PHE A 32 9.43 0.40 3.46
N PRO A 33 9.73 1.62 2.96
CA PRO A 33 8.70 2.58 2.57
C PRO A 33 7.74 2.02 1.52
N ALA A 34 6.43 2.04 1.81
CA ALA A 34 5.41 1.62 0.84
C ALA A 34 5.44 2.39 -0.49
N PRO A 35 5.78 3.70 -0.54
CA PRO A 35 5.92 4.41 -1.82
C PRO A 35 6.94 3.78 -2.78
N ALA A 36 8.03 3.20 -2.27
CA ALA A 36 9.03 2.55 -3.12
C ALA A 36 8.46 1.30 -3.83
N TYR A 37 7.71 0.48 -3.10
CA TYR A 37 6.99 -0.67 -3.67
C TYR A 37 5.92 -0.22 -4.67
N ALA A 38 5.18 0.85 -4.36
CA ALA A 38 4.16 1.38 -5.26
C ALA A 38 4.74 1.88 -6.59
N CYS A 39 5.90 2.55 -6.57
CA CYS A 39 6.61 2.96 -7.79
C CYS A 39 7.05 1.75 -8.63
N GLY A 40 7.62 0.71 -8.00
CA GLY A 40 8.00 -0.51 -8.71
C GLY A 40 6.79 -1.25 -9.29
N LEU A 41 5.69 -1.32 -8.53
CA LEU A 41 4.44 -1.92 -8.98
C LEU A 41 3.80 -1.13 -10.12
N ARG A 42 3.85 0.20 -10.08
CA ARG A 42 3.38 1.08 -11.15
C ARG A 42 4.10 0.76 -12.46
N ALA A 43 5.43 0.70 -12.43
CA ALA A 43 6.24 0.37 -13.60
C ALA A 43 5.90 -1.03 -14.16
N LEU A 44 5.70 -2.02 -13.30
CA LEU A 44 5.30 -3.37 -13.71
C LEU A 44 3.92 -3.37 -14.40
N ILE A 45 2.93 -2.73 -13.78
CA ILE A 45 1.57 -2.66 -14.34
C ILE A 45 1.58 -1.92 -15.68
N ASP A 46 2.32 -0.82 -15.79
CA ASP A 46 2.44 -0.06 -17.05
C ASP A 46 2.97 -0.92 -18.18
N ASN A 47 3.95 -1.78 -17.89
CA ASN A 47 4.56 -2.67 -18.87
C ASN A 47 3.65 -3.85 -19.27
N GLU A 48 2.95 -4.45 -18.31
CA GLU A 48 2.17 -5.69 -18.55
C GLU A 48 0.72 -5.45 -18.97
N GLN A 49 0.09 -4.40 -18.44
CA GLN A 49 -1.35 -4.13 -18.59
C GLN A 49 -1.61 -2.74 -19.17
N GLY A 50 -0.69 -1.79 -18.97
CA GLY A 50 -0.79 -0.41 -19.45
C GLY A 50 -1.11 0.59 -18.35
N TRP A 51 -0.86 1.87 -18.66
CA TRP A 51 -0.97 3.01 -17.74
C TRP A 51 -2.36 3.23 -17.14
N HIS A 52 -3.41 2.74 -17.81
CA HIS A 52 -4.79 2.90 -17.39
C HIS A 52 -5.18 1.98 -16.22
N LYS A 53 -4.42 0.92 -15.94
CA LYS A 53 -4.71 0.02 -14.80
C LYS A 53 -4.23 0.65 -13.49
N SER A 54 -5.10 0.71 -12.49
CA SER A 54 -4.75 1.22 -11.14
C SER A 54 -3.88 0.25 -10.34
N LEU A 55 -3.16 0.78 -9.33
CA LEU A 55 -2.41 -0.01 -8.34
C LEU A 55 -3.32 -0.90 -7.49
N SER A 56 -4.59 -0.52 -7.33
CA SER A 56 -5.53 -1.20 -6.44
C SER A 56 -5.73 -2.66 -6.83
N ASN A 57 -5.76 -3.50 -5.79
CA ASN A 57 -5.98 -4.94 -5.86
C ASN A 57 -4.95 -5.71 -6.69
N VAL A 58 -3.71 -5.21 -6.79
CA VAL A 58 -2.61 -5.92 -7.43
C VAL A 58 -1.68 -6.51 -6.36
N PRO A 59 -1.26 -7.78 -6.47
CA PRO A 59 -0.35 -8.40 -5.50
C PRO A 59 1.01 -7.70 -5.45
N VAL A 60 1.50 -7.44 -4.24
CA VAL A 60 2.87 -6.99 -3.99
C VAL A 60 3.75 -8.19 -3.66
N LYS A 61 4.89 -8.30 -4.36
CA LYS A 61 5.87 -9.39 -4.19
C LYS A 61 6.95 -9.01 -3.18
N ASN A 62 7.65 -10.02 -2.65
CA ASN A 62 8.81 -9.86 -1.76
C ASN A 62 8.54 -9.02 -0.51
N VAL A 63 7.36 -9.22 0.09
CA VAL A 63 6.96 -8.63 1.37
C VAL A 63 6.56 -9.72 2.33
N LEU A 64 6.95 -9.57 3.60
CA LEU A 64 6.69 -10.51 4.68
C LEU A 64 5.53 -10.04 5.57
N GLY A 65 5.30 -8.73 5.60
CA GLY A 65 4.29 -8.12 6.47
C GLY A 65 4.06 -6.65 6.16
N ILE A 66 3.30 -6.01 7.04
CA ILE A 66 3.05 -4.57 7.06
C ILE A 66 3.40 -4.03 8.45
N SER A 67 3.91 -2.80 8.52
CA SER A 67 4.49 -2.23 9.74
C SER A 67 3.45 -1.88 10.81
N LYS A 68 2.18 -1.77 10.41
CA LYS A 68 1.02 -1.62 11.29
C LYS A 68 -0.11 -2.49 10.78
N GLN A 69 -0.87 -3.08 11.71
CA GLN A 69 -2.04 -3.85 11.34
C GLN A 69 -3.11 -2.89 10.79
N VAL A 70 -3.73 -3.29 9.67
CA VAL A 70 -4.90 -2.64 9.10
C VAL A 70 -6.00 -3.67 9.06
N PHE A 71 -7.07 -3.44 9.81
CA PHE A 71 -8.24 -4.29 9.72
C PHE A 71 -8.98 -4.04 8.40
N TRP A 72 -9.31 -5.13 7.70
CA TRP A 72 -10.12 -5.12 6.50
C TRP A 72 -11.01 -6.35 6.45
N SER A 73 -12.26 -6.16 6.05
CA SER A 73 -13.21 -7.23 5.74
C SER A 73 -14.15 -6.76 4.63
N LEU A 74 -14.60 -7.68 3.78
CA LEU A 74 -15.49 -7.37 2.66
C LEU A 74 -16.89 -6.92 3.14
N GLN A 75 -17.31 -7.35 4.32
CA GLN A 75 -18.64 -7.09 4.88
C GLN A 75 -18.63 -5.99 5.96
N ALA A 76 -17.46 -5.50 6.36
CA ALA A 76 -17.35 -4.50 7.42
C ALA A 76 -17.28 -3.10 6.82
N GLU A 77 -18.35 -2.32 7.00
CA GLU A 77 -18.39 -0.91 6.58
C GLU A 77 -17.41 -0.05 7.40
N ASP A 78 -17.16 -0.41 8.66
CA ASP A 78 -16.37 0.31 9.65
C ASP A 78 -14.89 -0.15 9.75
N SER A 79 -14.36 -0.79 8.71
CA SER A 79 -12.96 -1.24 8.72
C SER A 79 -11.95 -0.08 8.69
N ASP A 80 -10.74 -0.31 9.25
CA ASP A 80 -9.63 0.66 9.20
C ASP A 80 -9.32 1.05 7.76
N ALA A 81 -9.34 0.07 6.85
CA ALA A 81 -9.08 0.29 5.43
C ALA A 81 -10.12 1.23 4.81
N ASN A 82 -11.41 1.06 5.12
CA ASN A 82 -12.46 1.98 4.66
C ASN A 82 -12.27 3.38 5.24
N ALA A 83 -11.96 3.49 6.53
CA ALA A 83 -11.72 4.77 7.19
C ALA A 83 -10.55 5.55 6.53
N LEU A 84 -9.48 4.85 6.14
CA LEU A 84 -8.34 5.43 5.42
C LEU A 84 -8.70 5.82 3.97
N ASN A 85 -9.36 4.92 3.23
CA ASN A 85 -9.71 5.17 1.83
C ASN A 85 -10.72 6.32 1.68
N ASN A 86 -11.68 6.44 2.60
CA ASN A 86 -12.62 7.57 2.66
C ASN A 86 -11.94 8.93 2.92
N LYS A 87 -10.67 8.91 3.32
CA LYS A 87 -9.82 10.09 3.49
C LYS A 87 -8.74 10.18 2.42
N GLU A 88 -8.88 9.44 1.31
CA GLU A 88 -7.92 9.43 0.20
C GLU A 88 -6.50 9.01 0.61
N ILE A 89 -6.42 8.10 1.58
CA ILE A 89 -5.18 7.41 1.96
C ILE A 89 -5.26 5.99 1.40
N THR A 90 -4.33 5.64 0.52
CA THR A 90 -4.20 4.27 0.02
C THR A 90 -3.63 3.40 1.12
N THR A 91 -4.18 2.20 1.28
CA THR A 91 -3.78 1.28 2.34
C THR A 91 -3.50 -0.10 1.81
N LEU A 92 -2.71 -0.84 2.60
CA LEU A 92 -2.34 -2.21 2.33
C LEU A 92 -3.32 -3.14 3.02
N ILE A 93 -3.74 -4.21 2.33
CA ILE A 93 -4.58 -5.26 2.90
C ILE A 93 -3.97 -6.64 2.63
N LYS A 94 -4.39 -7.63 3.41
CA LYS A 94 -4.02 -9.03 3.18
C LYS A 94 -5.25 -9.84 2.74
N ARG A 95 -5.38 -10.04 1.43
CA ARG A 95 -6.43 -10.87 0.81
C ARG A 95 -5.81 -11.66 -0.34
N ASN A 96 -5.64 -12.97 -0.15
CA ASN A 96 -4.93 -13.84 -1.11
C ASN A 96 -3.55 -13.27 -1.48
N GLY A 97 -2.77 -12.90 -0.45
CA GLY A 97 -1.53 -12.15 -0.57
C GLY A 97 -1.66 -10.69 -0.08
N PHE A 98 -0.53 -9.99 0.00
CA PHE A 98 -0.50 -8.55 0.27
C PHE A 98 -0.80 -7.77 -1.00
N ARG A 99 -1.63 -6.74 -0.88
CA ARG A 99 -2.13 -5.90 -1.96
C ARG A 99 -2.28 -4.46 -1.47
#